data_AF-A0A1F9ZSS4-F1
#
_entry.id   AF-A0A1F9ZSS4-F1
#
_cell.length_a   1.000
_cell.length_b   1.000
_cell.length_c   1.000
_cell.angle_alpha   90.00
_cell.angle_beta   90.00
_cell.angle_gamma   90.00
#
_symmetry.space_group_name_H-M   'P 1'
#
loop_
_entity.id
_entity.type
_entity.pdbx_description
1 polymer ?
#
loop_
_entity_poly.entity_id
_entity_poly.type
_entity_poly.pdbx_seq_one_letter_code
_entity_poly.pdbx_strand_id
1 'polypeptide(L)'
;MKIAVCQYDAKWEDKEENKGRIETLLAKYPRRAEIDWLIFPEMTLSGFTMKKAVSELSAEDHAFFSGLAAEHEFNVSYGGVEKGCNNLITLNRKGRRVNTYSKIHLYAFGGEDKEYKAGAGLEVFELDGLRVAPAVCFDLRFPYLFWNRAEKADIYVVIAAWPKKRAEHWMTLLRARAV
;
A
#
# COMPACT_ATOMS: atom_id res chain seq x y z
N MET A 1 15.36 7.77 -8.83
CA MET A 1 13.94 7.38 -8.70
C MET A 1 13.17 8.48 -7.99
N LYS A 2 12.12 9.03 -8.59
CA LYS A 2 11.18 9.99 -8.00
C LYS A 2 9.92 9.27 -7.53
N ILE A 3 9.73 9.23 -6.22
CA ILE A 3 8.60 8.53 -5.58
C ILE A 3 7.51 9.54 -5.24
N ALA A 4 6.28 9.25 -5.63
CA ALA A 4 5.09 10.00 -5.22
C ALA A 4 4.22 9.14 -4.31
N VAL A 5 3.65 9.76 -3.27
CA VAL A 5 2.70 9.12 -2.36
C VAL A 5 1.35 9.80 -2.52
N CYS A 6 0.33 9.02 -2.89
CA CYS A 6 -1.02 9.52 -3.10
C CYS A 6 -1.80 9.46 -1.78
N GLN A 7 -1.82 10.56 -1.04
CA GLN A 7 -2.72 10.71 0.10
C GLN A 7 -4.00 11.42 -0.35
N TYR A 8 -5.14 10.78 -0.15
CA TYR A 8 -6.44 11.35 -0.46
C TYR A 8 -7.49 10.94 0.58
N ASP A 9 -8.58 11.70 0.63
CA ASP A 9 -9.73 11.37 1.46
C ASP A 9 -10.58 10.32 0.74
N ALA A 10 -10.43 9.06 1.12
CA ALA A 10 -11.17 7.96 0.49
C ALA A 10 -12.64 8.00 0.89
N LYS A 11 -13.54 7.89 -0.10
CA LYS A 11 -14.96 7.65 0.14
C LYS A 11 -15.11 6.25 0.75
N TRP A 12 -15.73 6.18 1.91
CA TRP A 12 -15.95 4.92 2.62
C TRP A 12 -16.76 3.93 1.78
N GLU A 13 -16.22 2.72 1.60
CA GLU A 13 -16.86 1.58 0.92
C GLU A 13 -17.31 1.82 -0.54
N ASP A 14 -16.74 2.82 -1.22
CA ASP A 14 -17.11 3.18 -2.58
C ASP A 14 -15.89 3.17 -3.52
N LYS A 15 -15.67 2.02 -4.17
CA LYS A 15 -14.50 1.82 -5.02
C LYS A 15 -14.52 2.69 -6.27
N GLU A 16 -15.67 2.84 -6.90
CA GLU A 16 -15.80 3.58 -8.15
C GLU A 16 -15.55 5.08 -7.94
N GLU A 17 -16.14 5.65 -6.88
CA GLU A 17 -15.84 7.02 -6.49
C GLU A 17 -14.35 7.19 -6.17
N ASN A 18 -13.73 6.22 -5.48
CA ASN A 18 -12.31 6.28 -5.16
C ASN A 18 -11.40 6.17 -6.39
N LYS A 19 -11.75 5.36 -7.40
CA LYS A 19 -11.05 5.33 -8.69
C LYS A 19 -11.10 6.70 -9.37
N GLY A 20 -12.30 7.29 -9.48
CA GLY A 20 -12.48 8.62 -10.07
C GLY A 20 -11.74 9.75 -9.32
N ARG A 21 -11.65 9.66 -7.99
CA ARG A 21 -10.82 10.58 -7.18
C ARG A 21 -9.34 10.44 -7.50
N ILE A 22 -8.82 9.23 -7.61
CA ILE A 22 -7.42 8.96 -7.96
C ILE A 22 -7.11 9.53 -9.36
N GLU A 23 -7.94 9.24 -10.35
CA GLU A 23 -7.79 9.77 -11.71
C GLU A 23 -7.79 11.30 -11.72
N THR A 24 -8.73 11.92 -11.01
CA THR A 24 -8.82 13.38 -10.90
C THR A 24 -7.55 13.98 -10.27
N LEU A 25 -7.02 13.35 -9.22
CA LEU A 25 -5.80 13.80 -8.56
C LEU A 25 -4.58 13.69 -9.47
N LEU A 26 -4.45 12.57 -10.19
CA LEU A 26 -3.34 12.35 -11.14
C LEU A 26 -3.41 13.31 -12.33
N ALA A 27 -4.59 13.52 -12.90
CA ALA A 27 -4.78 14.47 -13.99
C ALA A 27 -4.38 15.89 -13.60
N LYS A 28 -4.67 16.30 -12.36
CA LYS A 28 -4.35 17.63 -11.81
C LYS A 28 -2.90 17.77 -11.36
N TYR A 29 -2.13 16.68 -11.21
CA TYR A 29 -0.76 16.75 -10.71
C TYR A 29 0.21 17.16 -11.84
N PRO A 30 0.81 18.37 -11.79
CA PRO A 30 1.56 18.92 -12.93
C PRO A 30 2.88 18.19 -13.19
N ARG A 31 3.45 17.57 -12.16
CA ARG A 31 4.72 16.84 -12.24
C ARG A 31 4.52 15.34 -12.43
N ARG A 32 3.35 14.90 -12.92
CA ARG A 32 3.04 13.47 -13.10
C ARG A 32 4.07 12.77 -13.98
N ALA A 33 4.51 13.40 -15.07
CA ALA A 33 5.50 12.84 -15.98
C ALA A 33 6.89 12.61 -15.34
N GLU A 34 7.14 13.16 -14.15
CA GLU A 34 8.38 12.94 -13.42
C GLU A 34 8.29 11.78 -12.43
N ILE A 35 7.12 11.18 -12.22
CA ILE A 35 6.95 10.08 -11.25
C ILE A 35 7.62 8.82 -11.82
N ASP A 36 8.41 8.12 -11.02
CA ASP A 36 8.90 6.76 -11.33
C ASP A 36 8.06 5.68 -10.61
N TRP A 37 7.54 6.03 -9.43
CA TRP A 37 6.80 5.11 -8.58
C TRP A 37 5.72 5.86 -7.80
N LEU A 38 4.46 5.43 -7.96
CA LEU A 38 3.29 5.95 -7.25
C LEU A 38 2.83 4.96 -6.18
N ILE A 39 2.71 5.42 -4.94
CA ILE A 39 2.34 4.59 -3.79
C ILE A 39 1.01 5.08 -3.20
N PHE A 40 0.04 4.18 -3.07
CA PHE A 40 -1.28 4.44 -2.49
C PHE A 40 -1.40 3.92 -1.04
N PRO A 41 -2.41 4.37 -0.27
CA PRO A 41 -2.61 3.94 1.10
C PRO A 41 -3.10 2.50 1.24
N GLU A 42 -3.14 2.00 2.48
CA GLU A 42 -3.77 0.71 2.82
C GLU A 42 -5.25 0.69 2.44
N MET A 43 -5.74 -0.44 1.90
CA MET A 43 -7.13 -0.62 1.47
C MET A 43 -7.64 0.54 0.60
N THR A 44 -6.84 0.88 -0.41
CA THR A 44 -6.95 2.10 -1.23
C THR A 44 -8.39 2.38 -1.66
N LEU A 45 -9.04 1.44 -2.35
CA LEU A 45 -10.35 1.67 -2.95
C LEU A 45 -11.54 1.53 -2.00
N SER A 46 -11.41 0.80 -0.88
CA SER A 46 -12.55 0.53 0.02
C SER A 46 -12.56 1.42 1.26
N GLY A 47 -11.42 1.99 1.63
CA GLY A 47 -11.15 2.39 3.01
C GLY A 47 -10.97 1.17 3.92
N PHE A 48 -10.57 1.41 5.16
CA PHE A 48 -10.28 0.36 6.17
C PHE A 48 -11.56 -0.26 6.75
N THR A 49 -12.35 -0.92 5.90
CA THR A 49 -13.57 -1.65 6.28
C THR A 49 -13.26 -3.10 6.61
N MET A 50 -14.10 -3.72 7.43
CA MET A 50 -14.09 -5.15 7.75
C MET A 50 -15.06 -5.96 6.86
N LYS A 51 -15.81 -5.27 5.99
CA LYS A 51 -16.81 -5.88 5.11
C LYS A 51 -16.14 -6.48 3.88
N LYS A 52 -15.85 -7.78 3.92
CA LYS A 52 -15.17 -8.53 2.83
C LYS A 52 -15.75 -8.32 1.45
N ALA A 53 -17.08 -8.33 1.33
CA ALA A 53 -17.77 -8.10 0.07
C ALA A 53 -17.44 -6.75 -0.59
N VAL A 54 -16.99 -5.77 0.21
CA VAL A 54 -16.52 -4.49 -0.28
C VAL A 54 -15.00 -4.44 -0.37
N SER A 55 -14.26 -4.96 0.62
CA SER A 55 -12.80 -4.83 0.64
C SER A 55 -12.06 -5.69 -0.38
N GLU A 56 -12.60 -6.86 -0.72
CA GLU A 56 -11.96 -7.83 -1.64
C GLU A 56 -11.85 -7.22 -3.04
N LEU A 57 -10.65 -7.20 -3.61
CA LEU A 57 -10.40 -6.64 -4.94
C LEU A 57 -10.97 -7.54 -6.03
N SER A 58 -11.65 -6.94 -7.01
CA SER A 58 -12.12 -7.61 -8.22
C SER A 58 -11.04 -7.61 -9.30
N ALA A 59 -11.28 -8.36 -10.39
CA ALA A 59 -10.44 -8.29 -11.58
C ALA A 59 -10.40 -6.87 -12.18
N GLU A 60 -11.51 -6.14 -12.13
CA GLU A 60 -11.62 -4.75 -12.61
C GLU A 60 -10.81 -3.79 -11.73
N ASP A 61 -10.77 -4.01 -10.41
CA ASP A 61 -9.95 -3.22 -9.50
C ASP A 61 -8.45 -3.42 -9.81
N HIS A 62 -8.03 -4.65 -10.09
CA HIS A 62 -6.66 -4.92 -10.53
C HIS A 62 -6.35 -4.32 -11.90
N ALA A 63 -7.30 -4.40 -12.84
CA ALA A 63 -7.16 -3.81 -14.17
C ALA A 63 -7.01 -2.29 -14.10
N PHE A 64 -7.72 -1.61 -13.19
CA PHE A 64 -7.56 -0.18 -12.94
C PHE A 64 -6.12 0.20 -12.59
N PHE A 65 -5.52 -0.43 -11.57
CA PHE A 65 -4.13 -0.14 -11.18
C PHE A 65 -3.12 -0.57 -12.24
N SER A 66 -3.37 -1.68 -12.96
CA SER A 66 -2.54 -2.11 -14.09
C SER A 66 -2.57 -1.10 -15.23
N GLY A 67 -3.75 -0.53 -15.53
CA GLY A 67 -3.95 0.52 -16.51
C GLY A 67 -3.18 1.78 -16.11
N LEU A 68 -3.35 2.26 -14.87
CA LEU A 68 -2.60 3.41 -14.35
C LEU A 68 -1.07 3.24 -14.49
N ALA A 69 -0.55 2.06 -14.15
CA ALA A 69 0.87 1.78 -14.26
C ALA A 69 1.37 1.79 -15.72
N ALA A 70 0.63 1.16 -16.62
CA ALA A 70 1.01 1.03 -18.02
C ALA A 70 0.82 2.33 -18.82
N GLU A 71 -0.28 3.05 -18.60
CA GLU A 71 -0.61 4.30 -19.31
C GLU A 71 0.41 5.40 -19.02
N HIS A 72 0.86 5.49 -17.77
CA HIS A 72 1.76 6.54 -17.35
C HIS A 72 3.21 6.08 -17.17
N GLU A 73 3.51 4.80 -17.41
CA GLU A 73 4.83 4.19 -17.27
C GLU A 73 5.47 4.36 -15.88
N PHE A 74 4.63 4.33 -14.83
CA PHE A 74 5.07 4.34 -13.43
C PHE A 74 5.01 2.93 -12.82
N ASN A 75 5.89 2.64 -11.87
CA ASN A 75 5.61 1.57 -10.91
C ASN A 75 4.43 2.00 -10.02
N VAL A 76 3.61 1.05 -9.58
CA VAL A 76 2.43 1.34 -8.72
C VAL A 76 2.40 0.38 -7.54
N SER A 77 2.34 0.91 -6.32
CA SER A 77 2.04 0.11 -5.12
C SER A 77 0.70 0.53 -4.53
N TYR A 78 -0.18 -0.42 -4.24
CA TYR A 78 -1.49 -0.15 -3.67
C TYR A 78 -1.89 -1.17 -2.60
N GLY A 79 -2.75 -0.72 -1.69
CA GLY A 79 -3.30 -1.54 -0.62
C GLY A 79 -4.66 -2.10 -0.99
N GLY A 80 -4.92 -3.37 -0.65
CA GLY A 80 -6.25 -3.96 -0.82
C GLY A 80 -6.32 -5.41 -0.36
N VAL A 81 -7.53 -5.92 -0.22
CA VAL A 81 -7.73 -7.30 0.24
C VAL A 81 -7.76 -8.24 -0.96
N GLU A 82 -6.94 -9.29 -0.94
CA GLU A 82 -6.97 -10.39 -1.91
C GLU A 82 -6.80 -11.72 -1.17
N LYS A 83 -7.68 -12.69 -1.46
CA LYS A 83 -7.76 -14.02 -0.83
C LYS A 83 -7.92 -13.94 0.69
N GLY A 84 -8.59 -12.89 1.17
CA GLY A 84 -8.81 -12.63 2.59
C GLY A 84 -7.60 -12.09 3.35
N CYS A 85 -6.52 -11.71 2.68
CA CYS A 85 -5.36 -11.04 3.29
C CYS A 85 -5.35 -9.56 2.91
N ASN A 86 -5.04 -8.67 3.87
CA ASN A 86 -4.79 -7.25 3.58
C ASN A 86 -3.37 -7.09 3.03
N ASN A 87 -3.26 -6.71 1.77
CA ASN A 87 -2.02 -6.78 1.00
C ASN A 87 -1.51 -5.40 0.58
N LEU A 88 -0.19 -5.24 0.55
CA LEU A 88 0.50 -4.31 -0.34
C LEU A 88 0.87 -5.06 -1.62
N ILE A 89 0.31 -4.63 -2.76
CA ILE A 89 0.60 -5.18 -4.08
C ILE A 89 1.43 -4.15 -4.84
N THR A 90 2.47 -4.60 -5.55
CA THR A 90 3.30 -3.73 -6.40
C THR A 90 3.31 -4.23 -7.84
N LEU A 91 3.07 -3.31 -8.78
CA LEU A 91 3.13 -3.49 -10.22
C LEU A 91 4.32 -2.72 -10.79
N ASN A 92 4.97 -3.29 -11.81
CA ASN A 92 5.96 -2.56 -12.59
C ASN A 92 5.30 -1.62 -13.62
N ARG A 93 6.12 -0.81 -14.29
CA ARG A 93 5.72 0.13 -15.38
C ARG A 93 4.95 -0.49 -16.55
N LYS A 94 4.88 -1.81 -16.66
CA LYS A 94 4.09 -2.53 -17.67
C LYS A 94 2.75 -3.05 -17.12
N GLY A 95 2.36 -2.62 -15.92
CA GLY A 95 1.17 -3.12 -15.20
C GLY A 95 1.32 -4.54 -14.66
N ARG A 96 2.53 -5.15 -14.73
CA ARG A 96 2.72 -6.54 -14.29
C ARG A 96 3.04 -6.58 -12.81
N ARG A 97 2.34 -7.45 -12.08
CA ARG A 97 2.59 -7.68 -10.64
C ARG A 97 4.00 -8.23 -10.42
N VAL A 98 4.76 -7.57 -9.54
CA VAL A 98 6.13 -7.95 -9.16
C VAL A 98 6.26 -8.30 -7.67
N ASN A 99 5.31 -7.89 -6.84
CA ASN A 99 5.28 -8.24 -5.43
C ASN A 99 3.85 -8.27 -4.88
N THR A 100 3.63 -9.15 -3.89
CA THR A 100 2.49 -9.14 -2.98
C THR A 100 2.99 -9.41 -1.58
N TYR A 101 2.83 -8.44 -0.69
CA TYR A 101 3.09 -8.59 0.74
C TYR A 101 1.77 -8.59 1.51
N SER A 102 1.50 -9.67 2.25
CA SER A 102 0.35 -9.77 3.14
C SER A 102 0.72 -9.28 4.54
N LYS A 103 -0.09 -8.36 5.08
CA LYS A 103 0.06 -7.80 6.43
C LYS A 103 0.18 -8.91 7.47
N ILE A 104 1.23 -8.86 8.29
CA ILE A 104 1.50 -9.89 9.29
C ILE A 104 0.71 -9.61 10.56
N HIS A 105 0.73 -8.36 11.05
CA HIS A 105 0.09 -7.99 12.29
C HIS A 105 -1.26 -7.32 12.04
N LEU A 106 -2.33 -8.06 12.24
CA LEU A 106 -3.69 -7.54 12.12
C LEU A 106 -4.05 -6.65 13.30
N TYR A 107 -4.77 -5.56 13.04
CA TYR A 107 -5.21 -4.60 14.04
C TYR A 107 -6.45 -5.11 14.78
N ALA A 108 -6.23 -5.92 15.80
CA ALA A 108 -7.30 -6.59 16.56
C ALA A 108 -8.32 -5.63 17.20
N PHE A 109 -7.87 -4.45 17.65
CA PHE A 109 -8.78 -3.43 18.21
C PHE A 109 -9.77 -2.85 17.18
N GLY A 110 -9.53 -3.06 15.88
CA GLY A 110 -10.44 -2.72 14.79
C GLY A 110 -11.25 -3.90 14.24
N GLY A 111 -11.07 -5.12 14.79
CA GLY A 111 -11.71 -6.34 14.32
C GLY A 111 -11.06 -6.98 13.09
N GLU A 112 -9.89 -6.49 12.66
CA GLU A 112 -9.20 -6.97 11.46
C GLU A 112 -8.82 -8.44 11.56
N ASP A 113 -8.48 -8.91 12.76
CA ASP A 113 -8.12 -10.29 13.09
C ASP A 113 -9.28 -11.28 13.02
N LYS A 114 -10.52 -10.79 13.03
CA LYS A 114 -11.73 -11.61 12.93
C LYS A 114 -12.14 -11.83 11.49
N GLU A 115 -11.84 -10.85 10.64
CA GLU A 115 -12.24 -10.90 9.23
C GLU A 115 -11.09 -11.34 8.33
N TYR A 116 -9.89 -10.83 8.52
CA TYR A 116 -8.79 -11.07 7.60
C TYR A 116 -7.78 -12.08 8.15
N LYS A 117 -6.94 -12.60 7.25
CA LYS A 117 -5.88 -13.55 7.56
C LYS A 117 -4.54 -12.84 7.62
N ALA A 118 -3.71 -13.25 8.57
CA ALA A 118 -2.34 -12.78 8.68
C ALA A 118 -1.47 -13.37 7.58
N GLY A 119 -0.57 -12.56 7.05
CA GLY A 119 0.55 -13.01 6.23
C GLY A 119 1.68 -13.62 7.06
N ALA A 120 2.68 -14.15 6.37
CA ALA A 120 3.87 -14.76 7.00
C ALA A 120 5.21 -14.35 6.34
N GLY A 121 5.18 -13.61 5.23
CA GLY A 121 6.36 -13.32 4.41
C GLY A 121 7.14 -12.11 4.90
N LEU A 122 8.46 -12.24 5.05
CA LEU A 122 9.40 -11.14 5.30
C LEU A 122 10.25 -10.82 4.05
N GLU A 123 9.74 -11.18 2.88
CA GLU A 123 10.48 -11.04 1.63
C GLU A 123 10.74 -9.56 1.32
N VAL A 124 11.94 -9.30 0.79
CA VAL A 124 12.35 -8.05 0.17
C VAL A 124 12.32 -8.30 -1.34
N PHE A 125 11.79 -7.36 -2.11
CA PHE A 125 11.73 -7.49 -3.57
C PHE A 125 12.56 -6.39 -4.24
N GLU A 126 13.04 -6.64 -5.45
CA GLU A 126 13.76 -5.64 -6.24
C GLU A 126 12.79 -4.87 -7.15
N LEU A 127 12.94 -3.55 -7.19
CA LEU A 127 12.19 -2.66 -8.08
C LEU A 127 13.13 -1.59 -8.63
N ASP A 128 13.38 -1.61 -9.94
CA ASP A 128 14.28 -0.69 -10.64
C ASP A 128 15.63 -0.48 -9.91
N GLY A 129 16.23 -1.59 -9.42
CA GLY A 129 17.52 -1.60 -8.72
C GLY A 129 17.47 -1.23 -7.23
N LEU A 130 16.29 -0.98 -6.65
CA LEU A 130 16.12 -0.81 -5.21
C LEU A 130 15.59 -2.08 -4.56
N ARG A 131 16.17 -2.48 -3.42
CA ARG A 131 15.65 -3.56 -2.58
C ARG A 131 14.60 -2.99 -1.62
N VAL A 132 13.35 -3.35 -1.83
CA VAL A 132 12.18 -2.80 -1.12
C VAL A 132 11.68 -3.76 -0.06
N ALA A 133 11.62 -3.29 1.19
CA ALA A 133 10.99 -4.01 2.30
C ALA A 133 9.57 -3.45 2.56
N PRO A 134 8.51 -4.22 2.24
CA PRO A 134 7.13 -3.79 2.42
C PRO A 134 6.63 -3.98 3.86
N ALA A 135 5.73 -3.10 4.32
CA ALA A 135 4.98 -3.26 5.56
C ALA A 135 3.60 -2.60 5.43
N VAL A 136 2.62 -3.08 6.21
CA VAL A 136 1.25 -2.54 6.18
C VAL A 136 0.84 -2.08 7.57
N CYS A 137 0.66 -0.77 7.72
CA CYS A 137 0.04 -0.09 8.84
C CYS A 137 0.52 -0.58 10.21
N PHE A 138 -0.26 -1.44 10.86
CA PHE A 138 0.00 -1.92 12.22
C PHE A 138 1.35 -2.66 12.36
N ASP A 139 1.87 -3.23 11.27
CA ASP A 139 3.23 -3.78 11.19
C ASP A 139 4.30 -2.79 11.68
N LEU A 140 4.10 -1.48 11.50
CA LEU A 140 5.03 -0.44 11.95
C LEU A 140 5.35 -0.53 13.46
N ARG A 141 4.43 -1.07 14.26
CA ARG A 141 4.64 -1.22 15.72
C ARG A 141 5.63 -2.32 16.08
N PHE A 142 6.00 -3.19 15.14
CA PHE A 142 6.79 -4.39 15.40
C PHE A 142 8.20 -4.21 14.83
N PRO A 143 9.18 -3.72 15.62
CA PRO A 143 10.49 -3.32 15.11
C PRO A 143 11.29 -4.46 14.47
N TYR A 144 11.07 -5.70 14.91
CA TYR A 144 11.77 -6.87 14.35
C TYR A 144 11.47 -7.08 12.86
N LEU A 145 10.29 -6.65 12.38
CA LEU A 145 9.96 -6.68 10.94
C LEU A 145 10.88 -5.77 10.12
N PHE A 146 11.43 -4.72 10.71
CA PHE A 146 12.32 -3.79 10.03
C PHE A 146 13.76 -4.23 10.24
N TRP A 147 14.16 -4.47 11.50
CA TRP A 147 15.50 -4.90 11.86
C TRP A 147 15.98 -6.13 11.08
N ASN A 148 15.14 -7.17 10.95
CA ASN A 148 15.52 -8.41 10.26
C ASN A 148 15.72 -8.23 8.74
N ARG A 149 15.29 -7.10 8.17
CA ARG A 149 15.41 -6.78 6.74
C ARG A 149 16.39 -5.63 6.47
N ALA A 150 16.97 -5.02 7.49
CA ALA A 150 17.77 -3.80 7.37
C ALA A 150 18.99 -3.96 6.43
N GLU A 151 19.72 -5.07 6.52
CA GLU A 151 20.87 -5.32 5.64
C GLU A 151 20.47 -5.63 4.19
N LYS A 152 19.22 -6.08 4.00
CA LYS A 152 18.69 -6.53 2.72
C LYS A 152 17.88 -5.47 2.00
N ALA A 153 17.51 -4.38 2.66
CA ALA A 153 16.61 -3.36 2.13
C ALA A 153 17.31 -2.01 2.00
N ASP A 154 17.07 -1.33 0.89
CA ASP A 154 17.48 0.06 0.67
C ASP A 154 16.36 1.03 1.09
N ILE A 155 15.10 0.56 1.08
CA ILE A 155 13.92 1.36 1.44
C ILE A 155 12.84 0.49 2.10
N TYR A 156 12.17 1.06 3.10
CA TYR A 156 10.93 0.53 3.64
C TYR A 156 9.72 1.25 3.01
N VAL A 157 8.75 0.49 2.50
CA VAL A 157 7.46 1.03 2.07
C VAL A 157 6.39 0.64 3.07
N VAL A 158 5.85 1.63 3.77
CA VAL A 158 4.79 1.45 4.76
C VAL A 158 3.52 2.16 4.30
N ILE A 159 2.55 1.40 3.82
CA ILE A 159 1.20 1.93 3.51
C ILE A 159 0.31 1.83 4.74
N ALA A 160 -0.61 2.78 4.94
CA ALA A 160 -1.46 2.75 6.14
C ALA A 160 -2.80 3.46 5.98
N ALA A 161 -3.78 3.00 6.76
CA ALA A 161 -4.98 3.71 7.16
C ALA A 161 -4.87 4.09 8.65
N TRP A 162 -3.86 4.91 8.96
CA TRP A 162 -3.50 5.21 10.34
C TRP A 162 -4.38 6.31 10.95
N PRO A 163 -4.94 6.12 12.16
CA PRO A 163 -5.89 7.08 12.71
C PRO A 163 -5.21 8.37 13.20
N LYS A 164 -5.83 9.52 12.94
CA LYS A 164 -5.34 10.86 13.33
C LYS A 164 -4.98 10.97 14.82
N LYS A 165 -5.77 10.35 15.70
CA LYS A 165 -5.52 10.32 17.16
C LYS A 165 -4.19 9.68 17.57
N ARG A 166 -3.51 8.97 16.67
CA ARG A 166 -2.20 8.33 16.89
C ARG A 166 -1.14 8.85 15.90
N ALA A 167 -1.33 10.03 15.31
CA ALA A 167 -0.39 10.59 14.32
C ALA A 167 1.03 10.75 14.87
N GLU A 168 1.20 11.09 16.14
CA GLU A 168 2.52 11.18 16.78
C GLU A 168 3.23 9.82 16.81
N HIS A 169 2.51 8.74 17.11
CA HIS A 169 3.06 7.38 17.05
C HIS A 169 3.52 7.03 15.63
N TRP A 170 2.76 7.43 14.60
CA TRP A 170 3.14 7.19 13.20
C TRP A 170 4.48 7.86 12.87
N MET A 171 4.59 9.16 13.15
CA MET A 171 5.81 9.93 12.85
C MET A 171 7.01 9.43 13.65
N THR A 172 6.83 9.12 14.93
CA THR A 172 7.90 8.65 15.81
C THR A 172 8.41 7.28 15.38
N LEU A 173 7.52 6.34 15.12
CA LEU A 173 7.91 4.98 14.74
C LEU A 173 8.58 4.95 13.37
N LEU A 174 8.07 5.68 12.37
CA LEU A 174 8.72 5.75 11.06
C LEU A 174 10.17 6.24 11.15
N ARG A 175 10.42 7.32 11.90
CA ARG A 175 11.79 7.84 12.13
C ARG A 175 12.66 6.81 12.84
N ALA A 176 12.12 6.15 13.87
CA ALA A 176 12.80 5.09 14.60
C ALA A 176 12.99 3.77 13.83
N ARG A 177 12.41 3.62 12.62
CA ARG A 177 12.75 2.51 11.71
C ARG A 177 13.79 2.91 10.67
N ALA A 178 13.98 4.21 10.45
CA ALA A 178 14.89 4.74 9.44
C ALA A 178 16.29 5.03 10.01
N VAL A 179 16.39 5.36 11.30
CA VAL A 179 17.66 5.48 12.06
C VAL A 179 18.01 4.13 12.67
#